data_AF-A0AAW6HRK3-F1
#
_entry.id   AF-A0AAW6HRK3-F1
#
_cell.length_a   1.000
_cell.length_b   1.000
_cell.length_c   1.000
_cell.angle_alpha   90.00
_cell.angle_beta   90.00
_cell.angle_gamma   90.00
#
_symmetry.space_group_name_H-M   'P 1'
#
loop_
_entity.id
_entity.type
_entity.pdbx_description
1 polymer ?
#
loop_
_entity_poly.entity_id
_entity_poly.type
_entity_poly.pdbx_seq_one_letter_code
_entity_poly.pdbx_strand_id
1 'polypeptide(L)'
;MKKIWFHLDLQFFASKKGVGSTKNGRDSNPKFLGAKIADGQQAKTGQIIYRQRGNKIWPGKNVGQGKDDTLFALANGVVRYTKFMGNRTKVSVVVESK
;
A
#
# COMPACT_ATOMS: atom_id res chain seq x y z
N MET A 1 64.43 -42.58 -34.63
CA MET A 1 64.00 -42.44 -33.22
C MET A 1 63.83 -40.97 -32.88
N LYS A 2 62.60 -40.43 -32.86
CA LYS A 2 62.23 -39.19 -32.15
C LYS A 2 60.80 -39.39 -31.65
N LYS A 3 60.64 -39.31 -30.34
CA LYS A 3 59.40 -39.58 -29.60
C LYS A 3 58.52 -38.34 -29.69
N ILE A 4 57.45 -38.38 -30.50
CA ILE A 4 56.41 -37.35 -30.43
C ILE A 4 55.44 -37.76 -29.32
N TRP A 5 55.31 -36.91 -28.31
CA TRP A 5 54.26 -37.00 -27.31
C TRP A 5 53.36 -35.78 -27.52
N PHE A 6 52.15 -36.00 -27.98
CA PHE A 6 51.08 -35.02 -27.87
C PHE A 6 49.97 -35.65 -27.05
N HIS A 7 50.01 -35.43 -25.74
CA HIS A 7 48.85 -35.62 -24.87
C HIS A 7 48.23 -34.25 -24.69
N LEU A 8 47.07 -34.05 -25.31
CA LEU A 8 46.28 -32.85 -25.12
C LEU A 8 44.95 -33.25 -24.48
N ASP A 9 44.99 -33.50 -23.17
CA ASP A 9 43.78 -33.65 -22.37
C ASP A 9 43.17 -32.27 -22.12
N LEU A 10 42.26 -31.85 -23.00
CA LEU A 10 41.35 -30.74 -22.72
C LEU A 10 39.93 -31.26 -22.54
N GLN A 11 39.68 -31.79 -21.35
CA GLN A 11 38.34 -32.12 -20.89
C GLN A 11 37.60 -30.84 -20.49
N PHE A 12 37.06 -30.12 -21.49
CA PHE A 12 36.19 -28.97 -21.26
C PHE A 12 34.75 -29.41 -21.02
N PHE A 13 34.37 -29.64 -19.77
CA PHE A 13 32.96 -29.59 -19.40
C PHE A 13 32.47 -28.15 -19.46
N ALA A 14 31.63 -27.83 -20.45
CA ALA A 14 30.82 -26.62 -20.40
C ALA A 14 29.61 -26.86 -19.50
N SER A 15 29.72 -26.50 -18.22
CA SER A 15 28.55 -26.35 -17.34
C SER A 15 28.47 -24.90 -16.85
N LYS A 16 27.36 -24.23 -17.22
CA LYS A 16 27.09 -22.78 -17.16
C LYS A 16 27.83 -22.04 -16.03
N LYS A 17 28.68 -21.07 -16.38
CA LYS A 17 29.09 -19.97 -15.47
C LYS A 17 28.77 -18.62 -16.08
N GLY A 18 27.48 -18.37 -16.31
CA GLY A 18 27.04 -17.13 -16.93
C GLY A 18 25.60 -16.78 -16.61
N VAL A 19 25.20 -16.91 -15.34
CA VAL A 19 23.93 -16.35 -14.89
C VAL A 19 24.18 -15.61 -13.58
N GLY A 20 24.29 -14.28 -13.66
CA GLY A 20 24.29 -13.43 -12.49
C GLY A 20 22.89 -13.45 -11.87
N SER A 21 22.74 -13.98 -10.66
CA SER A 21 21.48 -13.87 -9.92
C SER A 21 21.40 -12.49 -9.27
N THR A 22 21.08 -11.45 -10.03
CA THR A 22 20.63 -10.19 -9.42
C THR A 22 19.15 -10.31 -9.10
N LYS A 23 18.82 -10.84 -7.92
CA LYS A 23 17.44 -10.86 -7.45
C LYS A 23 17.14 -9.50 -6.80
N ASN A 24 16.34 -8.69 -7.47
CA ASN A 24 15.82 -7.45 -6.90
C ASN A 24 14.78 -7.77 -5.81
N GLY A 25 15.25 -7.95 -4.58
CA GLY A 25 14.43 -8.29 -3.40
C GLY A 25 14.26 -7.14 -2.42
N ARG A 26 14.11 -5.89 -2.91
CA ARG A 26 13.88 -4.72 -2.05
C ARG A 26 12.39 -4.55 -1.83
N ASP A 27 11.97 -4.57 -0.57
CA ASP A 27 10.64 -4.14 -0.15
C ASP A 27 10.75 -3.00 0.84
N SER A 28 9.69 -2.22 0.96
CA SER A 28 9.56 -1.11 1.89
C SER A 28 8.76 -1.51 3.12
N ASN A 29 9.04 -0.88 4.26
CA ASN A 29 8.24 -1.13 5.46
C ASN A 29 6.75 -0.83 5.21
N PRO A 30 5.84 -1.65 5.77
CA PRO A 30 4.40 -1.45 5.61
C PRO A 30 3.98 -0.09 6.17
N LYS A 31 3.05 0.58 5.47
CA LYS A 31 2.59 1.94 5.82
C LYS A 31 1.26 1.97 6.58
N PHE A 32 0.67 0.81 6.86
CA PHE A 32 -0.57 0.65 7.64
C PHE A 32 -1.72 1.57 7.20
N LEU A 33 -1.89 1.72 5.88
CA LEU A 33 -2.99 2.45 5.27
C LEU A 33 -4.34 1.71 5.48
N GLY A 34 -5.46 2.37 5.20
CA GLY A 34 -6.80 1.81 5.28
C GLY A 34 -7.70 2.48 6.32
N ALA A 35 -8.87 1.88 6.51
CA ALA A 35 -9.87 2.32 7.47
C ALA A 35 -9.39 2.11 8.91
N LYS A 36 -9.69 3.09 9.75
CA LYS A 36 -9.45 3.04 11.21
C LYS A 36 -10.76 2.99 11.98
N ILE A 37 -11.81 3.60 11.42
CA ILE A 37 -13.17 3.55 11.96
C ILE A 37 -14.09 2.98 10.87
N ALA A 38 -14.88 1.98 11.26
CA ALA A 38 -15.83 1.32 10.38
C ALA A 38 -17.13 2.14 10.21
N ASP A 39 -17.95 1.75 9.23
CA ASP A 39 -19.28 2.31 9.06
C ASP A 39 -20.14 2.03 10.31
N GLY A 40 -20.93 3.01 10.76
CA GLY A 40 -21.80 2.88 11.93
C GLY A 40 -21.10 3.03 13.29
N GLN A 41 -19.78 3.19 13.33
CA GLN A 41 -19.04 3.42 14.56
C GLN A 41 -19.01 4.90 14.95
N GLN A 42 -18.94 5.16 16.26
CA GLN A 42 -18.77 6.52 16.78
C GLN A 42 -17.34 7.01 16.58
N ALA A 43 -17.18 8.21 16.04
CA ALA A 43 -15.95 8.96 15.94
C ALA A 43 -16.01 10.18 16.87
N LYS A 44 -14.89 10.45 17.55
CA LYS A 44 -14.67 11.70 18.27
C LYS A 44 -14.05 12.75 17.37
N THR A 45 -14.24 14.03 17.67
CA THR A 45 -13.55 15.13 17.00
C THR A 45 -12.04 14.90 17.01
N GLY A 46 -11.40 15.07 15.86
CA GLY A 46 -9.96 14.85 15.64
C GLY A 46 -9.55 13.39 15.41
N GLN A 47 -10.44 12.41 15.57
CA GLN A 47 -10.09 11.01 15.31
C GLN A 47 -9.91 10.74 13.81
N ILE A 48 -8.90 9.93 13.50
CA ILE A 48 -8.60 9.48 12.15
C ILE A 48 -9.63 8.42 11.74
N ILE A 49 -10.28 8.63 10.61
CA ILE A 49 -11.26 7.71 10.03
C ILE A 49 -10.60 6.78 9.01
N TYR A 50 -9.75 7.34 8.13
CA TYR A 50 -9.11 6.59 7.05
C TYR A 50 -7.74 7.17 6.69
N ARG A 51 -6.72 6.33 6.55
CA ARG A 51 -5.39 6.72 6.01
C ARG A 51 -5.27 6.23 4.57
N GLN A 52 -4.99 7.11 3.62
CA GLN A 52 -4.93 6.74 2.20
C GLN A 52 -3.74 7.40 1.48
N ARG A 53 -3.60 7.05 0.21
CA ARG A 53 -2.73 7.70 -0.77
C ARG A 53 -3.63 8.12 -1.92
N GLY A 54 -3.75 9.42 -2.15
CA GLY A 54 -4.81 9.98 -3.00
C GLY A 54 -6.22 9.72 -2.43
N ASN A 55 -7.24 10.19 -3.16
CA ASN A 55 -8.63 10.13 -2.71
C ASN A 55 -9.34 8.87 -3.22
N LYS A 56 -9.13 7.75 -2.53
CA LYS A 56 -9.97 6.56 -2.69
C LYS A 56 -11.35 6.80 -2.07
N ILE A 57 -11.36 7.43 -0.90
CA ILE A 57 -12.56 7.93 -0.23
C ILE A 57 -12.47 9.44 -0.13
N TRP A 58 -13.58 10.09 -0.44
CA TRP A 58 -13.68 11.55 -0.45
C TRP A 58 -14.19 12.07 0.89
N PRO A 59 -13.71 13.24 1.36
CA PRO A 59 -14.28 13.89 2.52
C PRO A 59 -15.73 14.30 2.22
N GLY A 60 -16.61 14.03 3.18
CA GLY A 60 -18.01 14.45 3.16
C GLY A 60 -18.30 15.42 4.30
N LYS A 61 -19.53 15.39 4.82
CA LYS A 61 -19.94 16.32 5.88
C LYS A 61 -19.18 16.02 7.18
N ASN A 62 -18.68 17.06 7.85
CA ASN A 62 -17.96 16.98 9.13
C ASN A 62 -16.69 16.11 9.09
N VAL A 63 -16.04 16.00 7.92
CA VAL A 63 -14.78 15.29 7.75
C VAL A 63 -13.77 16.22 7.09
N GLY A 64 -12.58 16.33 7.69
CA GLY A 64 -11.45 17.06 7.14
C GLY A 64 -10.49 16.13 6.40
N GLN A 65 -9.69 16.70 5.51
CA GLN A 65 -8.59 16.01 4.80
C GLN A 65 -7.25 16.66 5.18
N GLY A 66 -6.28 15.84 5.60
CA GLY A 66 -4.92 16.27 5.88
C GLY A 66 -4.04 16.35 4.64
N LYS A 67 -2.81 16.86 4.80
CA LYS A 67 -1.82 16.97 3.71
C LYS A 67 -1.42 15.61 3.11
N ASP A 68 -1.46 14.54 3.90
CA ASP A 68 -1.15 13.17 3.47
C ASP A 68 -2.40 12.39 3.03
N ASP A 69 -3.48 13.09 2.70
CA ASP A 69 -4.80 12.58 2.32
C ASP A 69 -5.56 11.83 3.42
N THR A 70 -5.07 11.86 4.67
CA THR A 70 -5.76 11.26 5.82
C THR A 70 -7.08 11.98 6.10
N LEU A 71 -8.14 11.20 6.28
CA LEU A 71 -9.47 11.69 6.65
C LEU A 71 -9.66 11.63 8.17
N PHE A 72 -10.15 12.72 8.75
CA PHE A 72 -10.39 12.85 10.18
C PHE A 72 -11.73 13.53 10.49
N ALA A 73 -12.32 13.22 11.64
CA ALA A 73 -13.60 13.76 12.06
C ALA A 73 -13.45 15.20 12.57
N LEU A 74 -14.34 16.10 12.13
CA LEU A 74 -14.44 17.49 12.62
C LEU A 74 -15.45 17.65 13.75
N ALA A 75 -16.35 16.68 13.91
CA ALA A 75 -17.37 16.67 14.96
C ALA A 75 -17.50 15.26 15.55
N ASN A 76 -18.05 15.17 16.76
CA ASN A 76 -18.44 13.90 17.35
C ASN A 76 -19.70 13.36 16.65
N GLY A 77 -19.74 12.06 16.37
CA GLY A 77 -20.91 11.43 15.75
C GLY A 77 -20.60 10.08 15.13
N VAL A 78 -21.53 9.57 14.32
CA VAL A 78 -21.40 8.26 13.67
C VAL A 78 -20.82 8.40 12.28
N VAL A 79 -19.82 7.57 11.96
CA VAL A 79 -19.19 7.51 10.64
C VAL A 79 -20.09 6.80 9.65
N ARG A 80 -20.32 7.42 8.48
CA ARG A 80 -21.12 6.83 7.41
C ARG A 80 -20.46 6.97 6.04
N TYR A 81 -20.29 5.85 5.34
CA TYR A 81 -19.75 5.78 3.99
C TYR A 81 -20.90 5.72 2.98
N THR A 82 -20.85 6.58 1.96
CA THR A 82 -21.89 6.66 0.91
C THR A 82 -21.26 6.80 -0.47
N LYS A 83 -21.90 6.23 -1.49
CA LYS A 83 -21.54 6.52 -2.89
C LYS A 83 -22.16 7.84 -3.30
N PHE A 84 -21.44 8.66 -4.07
CA PHE A 84 -21.93 10.00 -4.45
C PHE A 84 -21.75 10.35 -5.93
N MET A 85 -20.84 9.70 -6.66
CA MET A 85 -20.66 9.92 -8.09
C MET A 85 -20.18 8.62 -8.73
N GLY A 86 -21.12 7.85 -9.27
CA GLY A 86 -20.87 6.52 -9.82
C GLY A 86 -20.14 5.61 -8.83
N ASN A 87 -18.88 5.29 -9.13
CA ASN A 87 -18.02 4.41 -8.32
C ASN A 87 -17.24 5.11 -7.20
N ARG A 88 -17.41 6.43 -6.97
CA ARG A 88 -16.72 7.15 -5.91
C ARG A 88 -17.49 7.11 -4.59
N THR A 89 -16.76 6.82 -3.52
CA THR A 89 -17.27 6.78 -2.14
C THR A 89 -16.80 8.00 -1.37
N LYS A 90 -17.67 8.58 -0.55
CA LYS A 90 -17.35 9.62 0.43
C LYS A 90 -17.67 9.15 1.84
N VAL A 91 -17.00 9.72 2.82
CA VAL A 91 -17.27 9.46 4.25
C VAL A 91 -17.76 10.73 4.92
N SER A 92 -18.82 10.62 5.70
CA SER A 92 -19.40 11.74 6.45
C SER A 92 -19.58 11.33 7.90
N VAL A 93 -19.43 12.29 8.83
CA VAL A 93 -19.78 12.08 10.24
C VAL A 93 -21.15 12.72 10.49
N VAL A 94 -22.12 11.87 10.84
CA VAL A 94 -23.46 12.29 11.22
C VAL A 94 -23.44 12.60 12.71
N VAL A 95 -23.63 13.87 13.06
CA VAL A 95 -23.71 14.30 14.46
C VAL A 95 -24.96 13.68 15.07
N GLU A 96 -24.77 12.94 16.16
CA GLU A 96 -25.86 12.39 16.94
C GLU A 96 -26.28 13.48 17.93
N SER A 97 -27.46 14.06 17.72
CA SER A 97 -28.06 14.99 18.69
C SER A 97 -28.51 14.17 19.88
N LYS A 98 -27.82 14.33 21.01
CA LYS A 98 -28.29 13.79 22.29
C LYS A 98 -29.27 14.76 22.94
#